data_AF-A0A7L0DEN5-F1
#
_entry.id   AF-A0A7L0DEN5-F1
#
_cell.length_a   1.000
_cell.length_b   1.000
_cell.length_c   1.000
_cell.angle_alpha   90.00
_cell.angle_beta   90.00
_cell.angle_gamma   90.00
#
_symmetry.space_group_name_H-M   'P 1'
#
loop_
_entity.id
_entity.type
_entity.pdbx_description
1 polymer ?
#
loop_
_entity_poly.entity_id
_entity_poly.type
_entity_poly.pdbx_seq_one_letter_code
_entity_poly.pdbx_strand_id
1 'polypeptide(L)'
;DFLPLKCDACEDIFCKDHIRYDDHQCGSAYKKASSLLTSGTCVLCSAPIPVQRGETPDAVVGAHMDKDCNYNPPEQKQRIFTNKCSKPGCKRKEVVKVVCDQCGGNFCIKHRHPLDHGCGGGSRPASTA
;
A
#
# COMPACT_ATOMS: atom_id res chain seq x y z
N ASP A 1 -28.99 -23.77 2.50
CA ASP A 1 -27.58 -23.68 2.87
C ASP A 1 -27.45 -22.56 3.88
N PHE A 2 -27.47 -22.90 5.17
CA PHE A 2 -27.44 -21.90 6.25
C PHE A 2 -26.04 -21.88 6.83
N LEU A 3 -25.17 -21.05 6.25
CA LEU A 3 -23.91 -20.72 6.89
C LEU A 3 -24.23 -19.71 8.01
N PRO A 4 -24.15 -20.10 9.30
CA PRO A 4 -24.43 -19.18 10.39
C PRO A 4 -23.36 -18.10 10.42
N LEU A 5 -23.78 -16.84 10.28
CA LEU A 5 -22.90 -15.68 10.31
C LEU A 5 -23.17 -14.90 11.60
N LYS A 6 -22.10 -14.52 12.30
CA LYS A 6 -22.19 -13.74 13.54
C LYS A 6 -22.21 -12.25 13.21
N CYS A 7 -23.24 -11.53 13.63
CA CYS A 7 -23.29 -10.08 13.59
C CYS A 7 -22.15 -9.53 14.42
N ASP A 8 -21.28 -8.72 13.84
CA ASP A 8 -20.12 -8.22 14.56
C ASP A 8 -20.52 -7.18 15.62
N ALA A 9 -21.68 -6.52 15.50
CA ALA A 9 -22.15 -5.49 16.43
C ALA A 9 -22.83 -6.05 17.68
N CYS A 10 -23.82 -6.95 17.53
CA CYS A 10 -24.57 -7.52 18.66
C CYS A 10 -24.18 -8.96 19.01
N GLU A 11 -23.27 -9.57 18.24
CA GLU A 11 -22.77 -10.94 18.46
C GLU A 11 -23.78 -12.07 18.24
N ASP A 12 -25.00 -11.75 17.80
CA ASP A 12 -26.03 -12.74 17.45
C ASP A 12 -25.78 -13.40 16.08
N ILE A 13 -26.38 -14.58 15.86
CA ILE A 13 -26.21 -15.39 14.65
C ILE A 13 -27.37 -15.16 13.68
N PHE A 14 -27.07 -14.86 12.43
CA PHE A 14 -28.04 -14.66 11.35
C PHE A 14 -27.62 -15.40 10.08
N CYS A 15 -28.57 -15.56 9.15
CA CYS A 15 -28.27 -16.01 7.80
C CYS A 15 -27.78 -14.84 6.93
N LYS A 16 -27.26 -15.16 5.74
CA LYS A 16 -26.70 -14.17 4.80
C LYS A 16 -27.64 -13.01 4.46
N ASP A 17 -28.93 -13.29 4.32
CA ASP A 17 -29.92 -12.26 3.97
C ASP A 17 -30.34 -11.38 5.16
N HIS A 18 -30.21 -11.85 6.41
CA HIS A 18 -30.73 -11.14 7.59
C HIS A 18 -29.64 -10.61 8.55
N ILE A 19 -28.36 -10.75 8.21
CA ILE A 19 -27.24 -10.27 9.05
C ILE A 19 -27.04 -8.74 8.99
N ARG A 20 -27.63 -8.06 8.02
CA ARG A 20 -27.54 -6.61 7.91
C ARG A 20 -28.22 -5.94 9.10
N TYR A 21 -27.64 -4.86 9.62
CA TYR A 21 -28.11 -4.23 10.85
C TYR A 21 -29.56 -3.74 10.78
N ASP A 22 -30.01 -3.27 9.62
CA ASP A 22 -31.39 -2.82 9.40
C ASP A 22 -32.40 -3.99 9.43
N ASP A 23 -32.02 -5.14 8.88
CA ASP A 23 -32.89 -6.32 8.74
C ASP A 23 -33.20 -7.00 10.08
N HIS A 24 -32.33 -6.83 11.09
CA HIS A 24 -32.56 -7.36 12.45
C HIS A 24 -32.67 -6.28 13.53
N GLN A 25 -32.86 -5.00 13.13
CA GLN A 25 -32.98 -3.86 14.05
C GLN A 25 -31.89 -3.87 15.14
N CYS A 26 -30.63 -3.97 14.71
CA CYS A 26 -29.50 -4.24 15.59
C CYS A 26 -29.39 -3.19 16.72
N GLY A 27 -29.66 -3.61 17.95
CA GLY A 27 -29.57 -2.77 19.16
C GLY A 27 -28.15 -2.36 19.53
N SER A 28 -27.12 -2.76 18.77
CA SER A 28 -25.73 -2.32 18.93
C SER A 28 -25.13 -1.71 17.65
N ALA A 29 -25.94 -1.45 16.61
CA ALA A 29 -25.46 -0.81 15.37
C ALA A 29 -24.76 0.54 15.65
N TYR A 30 -25.27 1.30 16.63
CA TYR A 30 -24.70 2.60 17.02
C TYR A 30 -23.29 2.47 17.63
N LYS A 31 -22.94 1.32 18.22
CA LYS A 31 -21.61 1.10 18.81
C LYS A 31 -20.53 0.92 17.73
N LYS A 32 -20.94 0.60 16.50
CA LYS A 32 -20.04 0.33 15.36
C LYS A 32 -20.14 1.33 14.21
N ALA A 33 -21.05 2.29 14.29
CA ALA A 33 -21.06 3.46 13.41
C ALA A 33 -19.77 4.30 13.50
N SER A 34 -18.95 4.07 14.54
CA SER A 34 -17.63 4.67 14.76
C SER A 34 -16.47 3.96 14.03
N SER A 35 -16.68 2.77 13.45
CA SER A 35 -15.59 1.96 12.89
C SER A 35 -15.51 1.91 11.35
N LEU A 36 -16.45 2.51 10.62
CA LEU A 36 -16.48 2.40 9.15
C LEU A 36 -16.89 3.69 8.42
N LEU A 37 -16.25 4.83 8.74
CA LEU A 37 -16.14 5.95 7.79
C LEU A 37 -14.66 6.21 7.45
N THR A 38 -14.07 5.31 6.66
CA THR A 38 -12.83 5.59 5.91
C THR A 38 -13.21 5.76 4.45
N SER A 39 -13.19 7.00 3.93
CA SER A 39 -13.30 7.24 2.48
C SER A 39 -12.51 8.46 1.99
N GLY A 40 -11.50 8.91 2.74
CA GLY A 40 -10.57 9.94 2.28
C GLY A 40 -9.15 9.55 2.61
N THR A 41 -8.36 9.13 1.62
CA THR A 41 -6.91 9.05 1.76
C THR A 41 -6.31 10.38 1.31
N CYS A 42 -5.48 11.02 2.14
CA CYS A 42 -4.74 12.19 1.70
C CYS A 42 -3.79 11.83 0.57
N VAL A 43 -3.85 12.53 -0.58
CA VAL A 43 -2.94 12.28 -1.70
C VAL A 43 -1.50 12.73 -1.44
N LEU A 44 -1.31 13.64 -0.48
CA LEU A 44 0.01 14.13 -0.10
C LEU A 44 0.66 13.15 0.86
N CYS A 45 0.11 12.98 2.07
CA CYS A 45 0.76 12.18 3.11
C CYS A 45 0.38 10.68 3.08
N SER A 46 -0.60 10.28 2.26
CA SER A 46 -1.19 8.92 2.22
C SER A 46 -1.82 8.46 3.54
N ALA A 47 -2.07 9.37 4.49
CA ALA A 47 -2.76 9.04 5.73
C ALA A 47 -4.27 8.85 5.48
N PRO A 48 -4.89 7.84 6.13
CA PRO A 48 -6.35 7.72 6.15
C PRO A 48 -6.94 8.83 7.02
N ILE A 49 -7.95 9.51 6.49
CA ILE A 49 -8.63 10.61 7.17
C ILE A 49 -10.02 10.12 7.61
N PRO A 50 -10.32 10.12 8.92
CA PRO A 50 -11.64 9.75 9.43
C PRO A 50 -12.65 10.84 9.05
N VAL A 51 -13.78 10.44 8.48
CA VAL A 51 -14.88 11.37 8.10
C VAL A 51 -16.03 11.19 9.09
N GLN A 52 -16.51 12.24 9.74
CA GLN A 52 -17.68 12.11 10.63
C GLN A 52 -18.99 12.10 9.84
N ARG A 53 -20.06 11.56 10.44
CA ARG A 53 -21.40 11.58 9.85
C ARG A 53 -21.87 13.03 9.67
N GLY A 54 -22.12 13.41 8.41
CA GLY A 54 -22.56 14.76 8.04
C GLY A 54 -21.44 15.62 7.42
N GLU A 55 -20.20 15.14 7.44
CA GLU A 55 -19.09 15.79 6.73
C GLU A 55 -18.87 15.14 5.36
N THR A 56 -18.47 15.93 4.36
CA THR A 56 -18.11 15.40 3.05
C THR A 56 -16.64 14.97 3.06
N PRO A 57 -16.27 13.84 2.42
CA PRO A 57 -14.89 13.39 2.35
C PRO A 57 -13.95 14.47 1.79
N ASP A 58 -14.41 15.24 0.81
CA ASP A 58 -13.65 16.32 0.19
C ASP A 58 -13.33 17.45 1.18
N ALA A 59 -14.30 17.89 1.98
CA ALA A 59 -14.10 18.94 2.97
C ALA A 59 -13.13 18.50 4.09
N VAL A 60 -13.24 17.26 4.56
CA VAL A 60 -12.34 16.74 5.61
C VAL A 60 -10.93 16.53 5.07
N VAL A 61 -10.78 16.04 3.83
CA VAL A 61 -9.49 15.95 3.15
C VAL A 61 -8.86 17.33 2.97
N GLY A 62 -9.63 18.33 2.54
CA GLY A 62 -9.18 19.71 2.42
C GLY A 62 -8.71 20.29 3.75
N ALA A 63 -9.52 20.16 4.80
CA ALA A 63 -9.18 20.64 6.14
C ALA A 63 -7.89 20.00 6.69
N HIS A 64 -7.70 18.69 6.46
CA HIS A 64 -6.44 18.02 6.79
C HIS A 64 -5.26 18.62 6.03
N MET A 65 -5.41 18.84 4.71
CA MET A 65 -4.36 19.43 3.87
C MET A 65 -3.93 20.81 4.37
N ASP A 66 -4.86 21.61 4.89
CA ASP A 66 -4.58 22.97 5.39
C ASP A 66 -3.95 23.01 6.79
N LYS A 67 -4.27 22.07 7.69
CA LYS A 67 -3.96 22.21 9.13
C LYS A 67 -3.11 21.09 9.73
N ASP A 68 -3.31 19.85 9.27
CA ASP A 68 -2.84 18.64 9.97
C ASP A 68 -2.03 17.69 9.07
N CYS A 69 -1.72 18.12 7.83
CA CYS A 69 -0.99 17.30 6.88
C CYS A 69 0.51 17.28 7.21
N ASN A 70 0.97 16.18 7.82
CA ASN A 70 2.39 15.90 8.02
C ASN A 70 3.08 15.42 6.72
N TYR A 71 2.81 16.07 5.60
CA TYR A 71 3.48 15.79 4.33
C TYR A 71 4.93 16.26 4.41
N ASN A 72 5.85 15.31 4.60
CA ASN A 72 7.29 15.56 4.54
C ASN A 72 7.88 15.08 3.20
N PRO A 73 8.21 16.00 2.27
CA PRO A 73 8.78 15.65 0.96
C PRO A 73 10.03 14.77 1.02
N PRO A 74 11.01 14.99 1.92
CA PRO A 74 12.24 14.18 1.93
C PRO A 74 12.00 12.74 2.41
N GLU A 75 11.10 12.51 3.36
CA GLU A 75 10.78 11.17 3.87
C GLU A 75 9.99 10.36 2.85
N GLN A 76 9.01 10.97 2.18
CA GLN A 76 8.24 10.30 1.15
C GLN A 76 9.07 9.99 -0.10
N LYS A 77 9.95 10.90 -0.53
CA LYS A 77 10.89 10.62 -1.63
C LYS A 77 11.73 9.37 -1.31
N GLN A 78 12.21 9.22 -0.08
CA GLN A 78 12.95 8.01 0.30
C GLN A 78 12.11 6.72 0.25
N ARG A 79 10.81 6.79 0.58
CA ARG A 79 9.89 5.64 0.49
C ARG A 79 9.59 5.22 -0.94
N ILE A 80 9.64 6.14 -1.90
CA ILE A 80 9.39 5.83 -3.32
C ILE A 80 10.66 5.27 -3.98
N PHE A 81 11.85 5.78 -3.61
CA PHE A 81 13.13 5.30 -4.12
C PHE A 81 13.71 4.19 -3.22
N THR A 82 13.17 2.98 -3.33
CA THR A 82 13.55 1.82 -2.49
C THR A 82 14.55 0.87 -3.15
N ASN A 83 14.61 0.82 -4.48
CA ASN A 83 15.35 -0.23 -5.19
C ASN A 83 16.83 0.13 -5.33
N LYS A 84 17.64 -0.27 -4.35
CA LYS A 84 19.08 0.00 -4.30
C LYS A 84 19.84 -0.75 -5.41
N CYS A 85 20.74 -0.05 -6.09
CA CYS A 85 21.66 -0.68 -7.03
C CYS A 85 22.68 -1.58 -6.31
N SER A 86 22.85 -2.81 -6.80
CA SER A 86 23.79 -3.79 -6.27
C SER A 86 25.23 -3.60 -6.77
N LYS A 87 25.49 -2.67 -7.72
CA LYS A 87 26.86 -2.42 -8.18
C LYS A 87 27.69 -1.79 -7.03
N PRO A 88 28.88 -2.32 -6.71
CA PRO A 88 29.78 -1.73 -5.72
C PRO A 88 30.04 -0.24 -5.99
N GLY A 89 29.99 0.58 -4.94
CA GLY A 89 30.17 2.03 -5.01
C GLY A 89 28.96 2.82 -5.53
N CYS A 90 27.89 2.18 -5.99
CA CYS A 90 26.68 2.88 -6.42
C CYS A 90 25.71 3.09 -5.25
N LYS A 91 25.35 4.35 -4.97
CA LYS A 91 24.37 4.73 -3.93
C LYS A 91 22.98 5.05 -4.50
N ARG A 92 22.77 4.88 -5.81
CA ARG A 92 21.49 5.18 -6.46
C ARG A 92 20.42 4.16 -6.06
N LYS A 93 19.22 4.68 -5.85
CA LYS A 93 17.99 3.92 -5.63
C LYS A 93 17.02 4.33 -6.73
N GLU A 94 16.33 3.38 -7.32
CA GLU A 94 15.31 3.62 -8.36
C GLU A 94 13.91 3.34 -7.81
N VAL A 95 12.91 3.92 -8.47
CA VAL A 95 11.49 3.67 -8.14
C VAL A 95 11.02 2.29 -8.60
N VAL A 96 11.60 1.78 -9.68
CA VAL A 96 11.35 0.43 -10.20
C VAL A 96 12.52 -0.50 -9.90
N LYS A 97 12.24 -1.80 -9.77
CA LYS A 97 13.28 -2.83 -9.79
C LYS A 97 13.78 -3.00 -11.22
N VAL A 98 15.10 -3.07 -11.37
CA VAL A 98 15.75 -3.38 -12.65
C VAL A 98 16.62 -4.60 -12.41
N VAL A 99 16.02 -5.77 -12.63
CA VAL A 99 16.66 -7.06 -12.37
C VAL A 99 17.45 -7.47 -13.61
N CYS A 100 18.70 -7.89 -13.42
CA CYS A 100 19.50 -8.48 -14.50
C CYS A 100 19.06 -9.93 -14.72
N ASP A 101 18.73 -10.30 -15.96
CA ASP A 101 18.29 -11.65 -16.31
C ASP A 101 19.39 -12.73 -16.14
N GLN A 102 20.67 -12.33 -16.12
CA GLN A 102 21.79 -13.27 -16.02
C GLN A 102 22.21 -13.57 -14.58
N CYS A 103 22.21 -12.57 -13.69
CA CYS A 103 22.67 -12.73 -12.31
C CYS A 103 21.59 -12.52 -11.25
N GLY A 104 20.37 -12.12 -11.63
CA GLY A 104 19.26 -11.84 -10.72
C GLY A 104 19.46 -10.60 -9.83
N GLY A 105 20.56 -9.87 -9.99
CA GLY A 105 20.85 -8.67 -9.21
C GLY A 105 19.98 -7.47 -9.61
N ASN A 106 19.64 -6.61 -8.65
CA ASN A 106 18.94 -5.35 -8.90
C ASN A 106 19.93 -4.21 -9.17
N PHE A 107 19.74 -3.47 -10.25
CA PHE A 107 20.61 -2.37 -10.63
C PHE A 107 19.82 -1.07 -10.86
N CYS A 108 20.54 0.04 -11.02
CA CYS A 108 19.92 1.30 -11.45
C CYS A 108 19.92 1.38 -12.98
N ILE A 109 19.22 2.36 -13.57
CA ILE A 109 19.12 2.48 -15.03
C ILE A 109 20.51 2.58 -15.70
N LYS A 110 21.47 3.29 -15.10
CA LYS A 110 22.84 3.37 -15.64
C LYS A 110 23.69 2.11 -15.46
N HIS A 111 23.24 1.13 -14.68
CA HIS A 111 23.96 -0.13 -14.44
C HIS A 111 23.11 -1.35 -14.81
N ARG A 112 22.03 -1.17 -15.59
CA ARG A 112 21.11 -2.23 -15.97
C ARG A 112 21.76 -3.25 -16.92
N HIS A 113 22.71 -2.82 -17.75
CA HIS A 113 23.37 -3.71 -18.69
C HIS A 113 24.45 -4.54 -18.00
N PRO A 114 24.67 -5.81 -18.40
CA PRO A 114 25.67 -6.70 -17.83
C PRO A 114 27.09 -6.12 -17.72
N LEU A 115 27.51 -5.35 -18.73
CA LEU A 115 28.83 -4.72 -18.79
C LEU A 115 28.99 -3.60 -17.75
N ASP A 116 27.91 -2.88 -17.46
CA ASP A 116 27.96 -1.71 -16.58
C ASP A 116 28.05 -2.08 -15.10
N HIS A 117 27.73 -3.32 -14.73
CA HIS A 117 27.81 -3.81 -13.35
C HIS A 117 28.78 -4.98 -13.14
N GLY A 118 29.53 -5.38 -14.16
CA GLY A 118 30.46 -6.51 -14.06
C GLY A 118 29.72 -7.82 -13.77
N CYS A 119 28.73 -8.15 -14.61
CA CYS A 119 27.84 -9.28 -14.39
C CYS A 119 28.61 -10.62 -14.24
N GLY A 120 28.41 -11.29 -13.10
CA GLY A 120 28.96 -12.63 -12.85
C GLY A 120 28.17 -13.78 -13.49
N GLY A 121 27.01 -13.50 -14.12
CA GLY A 121 26.19 -14.51 -14.81
C GLY A 121 26.71 -14.90 -16.19
N GLY A 122 27.77 -14.24 -16.67
CA GLY A 122 28.32 -14.37 -18.02
C GLY A 122 29.63 -15.14 -18.13
N SER A 123 29.98 -16.02 -17.18
CA SER A 123 31.22 -16.82 -17.26
C SER A 123 30.97 -18.32 -17.11
N ARG A 124 30.36 -18.91 -18.15
CA ARG A 124 30.87 -20.17 -18.70
C ARG A 124 31.12 -19.95 -20.19
N PRO A 125 32.36 -20.06 -20.70
CA PRO A 125 32.54 -20.20 -22.13
C PRO A 125 31.84 -21.48 -22.55
N ALA A 126 31.02 -21.42 -23.59
CA ALA A 126 30.57 -22.61 -24.29
C ALA A 126 31.82 -23.30 -24.82
N SER A 127 32.15 -24.46 -24.27
CA SER A 127 33.18 -25.35 -24.81
C SER A 127 32.74 -25.74 -26.23
N THR A 128 33.31 -25.09 -27.24
CA THR A 128 33.29 -25.58 -28.61
C THR A 128 34.19 -26.81 -28.72
N ALA A 129 33.66 -27.81 -29.42
CA ALA A 129 34.22 -29.14 -29.68
C ALA A 129 35.56 -29.11 -30.44
#